data_AF-A0A923VB23-F1
#
_entry.id   AF-A0A923VB23-F1
#
_cell.length_a   1.000
_cell.length_b   1.000
_cell.length_c   1.000
_cell.angle_alpha   90.00
_cell.angle_beta   90.00
_cell.angle_gamma   90.00
#
_symmetry.space_group_name_H-M   'P 1'
#
loop_
_entity.id
_entity.type
_entity.pdbx_description
1 polymer ?
#
loop_
_entity_poly.entity_id
_entity_poly.type
_entity_poly.pdbx_seq_one_letter_code
_entity_poly.pdbx_strand_id
1 'polypeptide(L)'
;MNMQTLIILIIIGLVAGMLGGMVGVGGGIVIVPALVFFLGFSQKMAQGTSLGILLLPVGLLGVWQFYKEGYVDLRVVLIISAGFFAGSYLGSKLALSLSQETVKKAFAILLIVVALKMLFFDKAITAKSNIVRLEKGVPK
;
A
#
# COMPACT_ATOMS: atom_id res chain seq x y z
N MET A 1 24.63 -12.93 6.68
CA MET A 1 24.15 -11.60 6.22
C MET A 1 25.30 -10.62 6.42
N ASN A 2 25.75 -9.92 5.37
CA ASN A 2 26.87 -8.99 5.47
C ASN A 2 26.41 -7.59 5.95
N MET A 3 27.34 -6.76 6.44
CA MET A 3 27.03 -5.43 6.99
C MET A 3 26.35 -4.52 5.96
N GLN A 4 26.78 -4.61 4.70
CA GLN A 4 26.18 -3.86 3.60
C GLN A 4 24.70 -4.20 3.38
N THR A 5 24.33 -5.49 3.38
CA THR A 5 22.92 -5.92 3.25
C THR A 5 22.06 -5.40 4.39
N LEU A 6 22.58 -5.41 5.62
CA LEU A 6 21.86 -4.90 6.78
C LEU A 6 21.52 -3.42 6.62
N ILE A 7 22.50 -2.61 6.20
CA ILE A 7 22.31 -1.17 5.97
C ILE A 7 21.27 -0.93 4.87
N ILE A 8 21.35 -1.66 3.76
CA ILE A 8 20.38 -1.55 2.65
C ILE A 8 18.95 -1.86 3.15
N LEU A 9 18.76 -2.95 3.90
CA LEU A 9 17.46 -3.34 4.43
C LEU A 9 16.87 -2.28 5.39
N ILE A 10 17.69 -1.68 6.25
CA ILE A 10 17.26 -0.61 7.16
C ILE A 10 16.79 0.62 6.36
N ILE A 11 17.57 1.04 5.36
CA ILE A 11 17.22 2.20 4.52
C ILE A 11 15.91 1.93 3.75
N ILE A 12 15.75 0.74 3.16
CA ILE A 12 14.52 0.34 2.48
C ILE A 12 13.33 0.43 3.45
N GLY A 13 13.48 -0.12 4.66
CA GLY A 13 12.43 -0.12 5.67
C GLY A 13 12.02 1.30 6.10
N LEU A 14 12.99 2.19 6.32
CA LEU A 14 12.74 3.59 6.70
C LEU A 14 12.01 4.35 5.58
N VAL A 15 12.55 4.32 4.35
CA VAL A 15 11.97 5.03 3.21
C VAL A 15 10.57 4.49 2.90
N ALA A 16 10.42 3.17 2.84
CA ALA A 16 9.12 2.56 2.55
C ALA A 16 8.10 2.76 3.67
N GLY A 17 8.53 2.75 4.93
CA GLY A 17 7.67 3.02 6.09
C GLY A 17 7.15 4.47 6.08
N MET A 18 8.04 5.44 5.85
CA MET A 18 7.67 6.86 5.75
C MET A 18 6.69 7.09 4.59
N LEU A 19 7.04 6.66 3.38
CA LEU A 19 6.19 6.82 2.20
C LEU A 19 4.88 6.03 2.33
N GLY A 20 4.94 4.83 2.90
CA GLY A 20 3.78 3.98 3.13
C GLY A 20 2.79 4.58 4.12
N GLY A 21 3.28 5.20 5.19
CA GLY A 21 2.46 5.92 6.17
C GLY A 21 1.88 7.22 5.61
N MET A 22 2.65 7.97 4.82
CA MET A 22 2.19 9.23 4.20
C MET A 22 1.10 9.02 3.14
N VAL A 23 1.26 8.02 2.28
CA VAL A 23 0.35 7.77 1.14
C VAL A 23 -0.77 6.78 1.52
N GLY A 24 -0.61 6.04 2.62
CA GLY A 24 -1.58 5.04 3.08
C GLY A 24 -1.61 3.75 2.26
N VAL A 25 -0.75 3.61 1.24
CA VAL A 25 -0.64 2.40 0.38
C VAL A 25 0.21 1.31 1.05
N GLY A 26 0.92 1.66 2.12
CA GLY A 26 1.76 0.74 2.87
C GLY A 26 2.94 0.24 2.04
N GLY A 27 3.86 1.11 1.62
CA GLY A 27 5.27 0.81 1.27
C GLY A 27 5.61 -0.19 0.16
N GLY A 28 4.73 -1.11 -0.26
CA GLY A 28 5.05 -2.26 -1.11
C GLY A 28 5.50 -1.89 -2.52
N ILE A 29 5.02 -0.76 -3.02
CA ILE A 29 5.46 -0.15 -4.29
C ILE A 29 6.96 0.16 -4.25
N VAL A 30 7.52 0.46 -3.08
CA VAL A 30 8.95 0.75 -2.88
C VAL A 30 9.70 -0.51 -2.47
N ILE A 31 9.16 -1.30 -1.53
CA ILE A 31 9.83 -2.49 -0.98
C ILE A 31 10.08 -3.54 -2.05
N VAL A 32 9.06 -3.87 -2.87
CA VAL A 32 9.17 -4.97 -3.85
C VAL A 32 10.27 -4.69 -4.89
N PRO A 33 10.30 -3.54 -5.59
CA PRO A 33 11.40 -3.22 -6.50
C PRO A 33 12.74 -3.14 -5.80
N ALA A 34 12.80 -2.61 -4.58
CA ALA A 34 14.07 -2.47 -3.88
C ALA A 34 14.70 -3.83 -3.51
N LEU A 35 13.89 -4.78 -3.03
CA LEU A 35 14.36 -6.15 -2.76
C LEU A 35 14.80 -6.87 -4.05
N VAL A 36 14.10 -6.67 -5.17
CA VAL A 36 14.46 -7.29 -6.45
C VAL A 36 15.74 -6.69 -7.02
N PHE A 37 15.83 -5.36 -7.10
CA PHE A 37 16.91 -4.67 -7.80
C PHE A 37 18.20 -4.56 -6.98
N PHE A 38 18.10 -4.32 -5.66
CA PHE A 38 19.29 -4.13 -4.83
C PHE A 38 19.77 -5.41 -4.15
N LEU A 39 18.87 -6.36 -3.88
CA LEU A 39 19.18 -7.59 -3.14
C LEU A 39 19.02 -8.86 -3.97
N GLY A 40 18.59 -8.75 -5.23
CA GLY A 40 18.48 -9.88 -6.16
C GLY A 40 17.39 -10.87 -5.80
N PHE A 41 16.38 -10.45 -5.02
CA PHE A 41 15.29 -11.36 -4.63
C PHE A 41 14.47 -11.76 -5.85
N SER A 42 13.99 -12.99 -5.86
CA SER A 42 12.98 -13.43 -6.84
C SER A 42 11.70 -12.61 -6.67
N GLN A 43 10.95 -12.39 -7.74
CA GLN A 43 9.74 -11.54 -7.68
C GLN A 43 8.75 -12.03 -6.62
N LYS A 44 8.57 -13.35 -6.52
CA LYS A 44 7.68 -13.98 -5.53
C LYS A 44 8.20 -13.81 -4.11
N MET A 45 9.51 -13.97 -3.90
CA MET A 45 10.13 -13.79 -2.57
C MET A 45 10.02 -12.33 -2.12
N ALA A 46 10.34 -11.37 -2.99
CA ALA A 46 10.20 -9.95 -2.70
C ALA A 46 8.76 -9.57 -2.33
N GLN A 47 7.76 -10.09 -3.06
CA GLN A 47 6.35 -9.88 -2.75
C GLN A 47 5.95 -10.49 -1.40
N GLY A 48 6.34 -11.73 -1.12
CA GLY A 48 6.04 -12.39 0.15
C GLY A 48 6.69 -11.67 1.34
N THR A 49 7.97 -11.30 1.23
CA THR A 49 8.68 -10.52 2.25
C THR A 49 8.02 -9.16 2.46
N SER A 50 7.65 -8.48 1.37
CA SER A 50 6.91 -7.21 1.47
C SER A 50 5.59 -7.39 2.22
N LEU A 51 4.78 -8.40 1.90
CA LEU A 51 3.50 -8.62 2.61
C LEU A 51 3.70 -8.78 4.13
N GLY A 52 4.75 -9.50 4.56
CA GLY A 52 5.08 -9.63 5.98
C GLY A 52 5.43 -8.29 6.65
N ILE A 53 6.24 -7.46 5.98
CA ILE A 53 6.61 -6.12 6.46
C ILE A 53 5.38 -5.20 6.50
N LEU A 54 4.46 -5.33 5.55
CA LEU A 54 3.30 -4.46 5.48
C LEU A 54 2.22 -4.81 6.49
N LEU A 55 2.04 -6.09 6.81
CA LEU A 55 1.04 -6.53 7.77
C LEU A 55 1.44 -6.14 9.21
N LEU A 56 2.70 -6.42 9.59
CA LEU A 56 3.14 -6.28 10.99
C LEU A 56 3.53 -4.83 11.32
N PRO A 57 4.71 -4.30 10.97
CA PRO A 57 5.10 -2.98 11.43
C PRO A 57 4.33 -1.85 10.77
N VAL A 58 4.12 -1.87 9.44
CA VAL A 58 3.51 -0.73 8.74
C VAL A 58 2.01 -0.65 9.01
N GLY A 59 1.30 -1.77 8.83
CA GLY A 59 -0.14 -1.85 9.06
C GLY A 59 -0.51 -1.58 10.51
N LEU A 60 0.14 -2.26 11.47
CA LEU A 60 -0.20 -2.11 12.88
C LEU A 60 0.08 -0.70 13.39
N LEU A 61 1.29 -0.17 13.17
CA LEU A 61 1.65 1.16 13.68
C LEU A 61 0.91 2.28 12.94
N GLY A 62 0.70 2.13 11.64
CA GLY A 62 -0.07 3.08 10.83
C GLY A 62 -1.52 3.14 11.28
N VAL A 63 -2.22 1.99 11.34
CA VAL A 63 -3.61 1.93 11.81
C VAL A 63 -3.72 2.45 13.24
N TRP A 64 -2.78 2.10 14.11
CA TRP A 64 -2.77 2.59 15.49
C TRP A 64 -2.72 4.12 15.58
N GLN A 65 -1.88 4.75 14.76
CA GLN A 65 -1.78 6.20 14.71
C GLN A 65 -3.08 6.84 14.20
N PHE A 66 -3.62 6.36 13.07
CA PHE A 66 -4.87 6.90 12.52
C PHE A 66 -6.08 6.62 13.41
N TYR A 67 -6.08 5.50 14.13
CA TYR A 67 -7.14 5.14 15.08
C TYR A 67 -7.14 6.09 16.28
N LYS A 68 -5.95 6.41 16.83
CA LYS A 68 -5.81 7.39 17.91
C LYS A 68 -6.35 8.77 17.52
N GLU A 69 -6.14 9.17 16.28
CA GLU A 69 -6.63 10.44 15.74
C GLU A 69 -8.12 10.38 15.29
N GLY A 70 -8.80 9.24 15.47
CA GLY A 70 -10.23 9.10 15.16
C GLY A 70 -10.55 8.94 13.67
N TYR A 71 -9.57 8.69 12.81
CA TYR A 71 -9.73 8.56 11.36
C TYR A 71 -9.99 7.12 10.87
N VAL A 72 -10.29 6.19 11.78
CA VAL A 72 -10.51 4.77 11.45
C VAL A 72 -11.91 4.33 11.85
N ASP A 73 -12.75 4.01 10.86
CA ASP A 73 -14.03 3.37 11.08
C ASP A 73 -13.85 1.85 11.18
N LEU A 74 -13.94 1.31 12.40
CA LEU A 74 -13.75 -0.11 12.66
C LEU A 74 -14.81 -1.01 12.00
N ARG A 75 -16.04 -0.51 11.75
CA ARG A 75 -17.07 -1.32 11.06
C ARG A 75 -16.68 -1.52 9.61
N VAL A 76 -16.25 -0.45 8.95
CA VAL A 76 -15.77 -0.50 7.56
C VAL A 76 -14.54 -1.42 7.46
N VAL A 77 -13.59 -1.28 8.39
CA VAL A 77 -12.41 -2.13 8.45
C VAL A 77 -12.80 -3.61 8.56
N LEU A 78 -13.73 -3.98 9.45
CA LEU A 78 -14.13 -5.38 9.63
C LEU A 78 -14.78 -5.98 8.37
N ILE A 79 -15.71 -5.24 7.75
CA ILE A 79 -16.42 -5.70 6.55
C ILE A 79 -15.44 -5.89 5.39
N ILE A 80 -14.57 -4.91 5.14
CA ILE A 80 -13.59 -4.99 4.06
C ILE A 80 -12.56 -6.08 4.36
N SER A 81 -12.12 -6.21 5.62
CA SER A 81 -11.13 -7.23 6.02
C SER A 81 -11.62 -8.65 5.76
N ALA A 82 -12.92 -8.93 5.96
CA ALA A 82 -13.49 -10.24 5.67
C ALA A 82 -13.39 -10.60 4.17
N GLY A 83 -13.79 -9.67 3.30
CA GLY A 83 -13.64 -9.86 1.85
C GLY A 83 -12.17 -9.92 1.41
N PHE A 84 -11.33 -9.08 2.03
CA PHE A 84 -9.90 -9.04 1.77
C PHE A 84 -9.20 -10.35 2.14
N PHE A 85 -9.61 -11.01 3.22
CA PHE A 85 -9.03 -12.28 3.63
C PHE A 85 -9.21 -13.35 2.53
N ALA A 86 -10.43 -13.50 2.01
CA ALA A 86 -10.70 -14.43 0.92
C ALA A 86 -9.97 -14.03 -0.38
N GLY A 87 -10.04 -12.74 -0.75
CA GLY A 87 -9.42 -12.22 -1.97
C GLY A 87 -7.89 -12.33 -1.97
N SER A 88 -7.24 -12.03 -0.84
CA SER A 88 -5.78 -12.15 -0.68
C SER A 88 -5.31 -13.60 -0.70
N TYR A 89 -6.07 -14.52 -0.10
CA TYR A 89 -5.76 -15.95 -0.17
C TYR A 89 -5.85 -16.48 -1.60
N LEU A 90 -6.95 -16.19 -2.31
CA LEU A 90 -7.11 -16.61 -3.70
C LEU A 90 -6.09 -15.94 -4.64
N GLY A 91 -5.86 -14.64 -4.47
CA GLY A 91 -4.90 -13.87 -5.24
C GLY A 91 -3.46 -14.35 -5.04
N SER A 92 -3.06 -14.67 -3.80
CA SER A 92 -1.73 -15.23 -3.52
C SER A 92 -1.56 -16.63 -4.12
N LYS A 93 -2.59 -17.48 -4.05
CA LYS A 93 -2.57 -18.81 -4.70
C LYS A 93 -2.39 -18.69 -6.21
N LEU A 94 -3.08 -17.75 -6.85
CA LEU A 94 -2.94 -17.46 -8.27
C LEU A 94 -1.54 -16.90 -8.59
N ALA A 95 -1.04 -15.93 -7.82
CA ALA A 95 0.29 -15.37 -8.03
C ALA A 95 1.40 -16.43 -7.89
N LEU A 96 1.24 -17.36 -6.95
CA LEU A 96 2.18 -18.46 -6.73
C LEU A 96 2.14 -19.51 -7.85
N SER A 97 1.03 -19.68 -8.57
CA SER A 97 0.95 -20.60 -9.71
C SER A 97 1.51 -20.02 -11.02
N LEU A 98 1.61 -18.71 -11.14
CA LEU A 98 2.14 -18.03 -12.32
C LEU A 98 3.68 -18.03 -12.38
N SER A 99 4.26 -17.83 -13.56
CA SER A 99 5.71 -17.66 -13.71
C SER A 99 6.18 -16.33 -13.09
N GLN A 100 7.46 -16.24 -12.69
CA GLN A 100 8.00 -15.00 -12.12
C GLN A 100 7.88 -13.80 -13.07
N GLU A 101 8.08 -14.05 -14.37
CA GLU A 101 7.98 -13.01 -15.40
C GLU A 101 6.55 -12.49 -15.53
N THR A 102 5.55 -13.37 -15.53
CA THR A 102 4.14 -12.97 -15.59
C THR A 102 3.75 -12.12 -14.39
N VAL A 103 4.15 -12.54 -13.18
CA VAL A 103 3.88 -11.78 -11.95
C VAL A 103 4.56 -10.41 -11.98
N LYS A 104 5.80 -10.33 -12.47
CA LYS A 104 6.53 -9.07 -12.64
C LYS A 104 5.82 -8.14 -13.63
N LYS A 105 5.44 -8.65 -14.81
CA LYS A 105 4.72 -7.87 -15.84
C LYS A 105 3.37 -7.39 -15.33
N ALA A 106 2.60 -8.25 -14.66
CA ALA A 106 1.32 -7.88 -14.06
C ALA A 106 1.47 -6.75 -13.03
N PHE A 107 2.47 -6.83 -12.16
CA PHE A 107 2.77 -5.78 -11.19
C PHE A 107 3.17 -4.47 -11.88
N ALA A 108 4.03 -4.52 -12.91
CA ALA A 108 4.43 -3.33 -13.67
C ALA A 108 3.23 -2.66 -14.37
N ILE A 109 2.35 -3.43 -15.00
CA ILE A 109 1.13 -2.91 -15.63
C ILE A 109 0.23 -2.25 -14.59
N LEU A 110 0.04 -2.88 -13.42
CA LEU A 110 -0.73 -2.30 -12.32
C LEU A 110 -0.17 -0.93 -11.90
N LEU A 111 1.15 -0.81 -11.74
CA LEU A 111 1.79 0.46 -11.38
C LEU A 111 1.58 1.53 -12.44
N ILE A 112 1.67 1.19 -13.74
CA ILE A 112 1.39 2.13 -14.83
C ILE A 112 -0.06 2.59 -14.78
N VAL A 113 -1.01 1.67 -14.62
CA VAL A 113 -2.44 2.01 -14.53
C VAL A 113 -2.71 2.95 -13.35
N VAL A 114 -2.15 2.66 -12.18
CA VAL A 114 -2.29 3.51 -10.99
C VAL A 114 -1.70 4.90 -11.26
N ALA A 115 -0.49 4.97 -11.83
CA ALA A 115 0.15 6.24 -12.15
C ALA A 115 -0.67 7.08 -13.15
N LEU A 116 -1.16 6.47 -14.24
CA LEU A 116 -1.99 7.15 -15.22
C LEU A 116 -3.31 7.63 -14.63
N LYS A 117 -3.95 6.82 -13.78
CA LYS A 117 -5.20 7.21 -13.12
C LYS A 117 -4.97 8.43 -12.21
N MET A 118 -3.91 8.43 -11.41
CA MET A 118 -3.60 9.55 -10.51
C MET A 118 -3.25 10.83 -11.29
N LEU A 119 -2.57 10.73 -12.43
CA LEU A 119 -2.17 11.89 -13.22
C LEU A 119 -3.31 12.50 -14.03
N PHE A 120 -4.22 11.67 -14.56
CA PHE A 120 -5.18 12.12 -15.57
C PHE A 120 -6.66 12.00 -15.16
N PHE A 121 -6.97 11.23 -14.11
CA PHE A 121 -8.37 10.88 -13.76
C PHE A 121 -8.80 11.30 -12.36
N ASP A 122 -7.94 11.96 -11.57
CA ASP A 122 -8.37 12.63 -10.35
C ASP A 122 -9.15 13.91 -10.72
N LYS A 123 -10.43 13.74 -11.09
CA LYS A 123 -11.41 14.80 -10.96
C LYS A 123 -11.44 15.18 -9.49
N ALA A 124 -10.80 16.31 -9.21
CA ALA A 124 -10.57 16.84 -7.90
C ALA A 124 -11.75 16.61 -6.95
N ILE A 125 -11.43 16.18 -5.73
CA ILE A 125 -12.29 16.30 -4.55
C ILE A 125 -12.45 17.81 -4.23
N THR A 126 -12.94 18.60 -5.19
CA THR A 126 -13.28 20.02 -5.06
C THR A 126 -14.79 20.19 -4.86
N ALA A 127 -15.57 19.12 -4.99
CA ALA A 127 -17.02 19.15 -4.77
C ALA A 127 -17.44 19.25 -3.29
N LYS A 128 -16.57 18.89 -2.32
CA LYS A 128 -16.91 19.01 -0.89
C LYS A 128 -16.80 20.43 -0.33
N SER A 129 -16.16 21.36 -1.05
CA SER A 129 -16.16 22.79 -0.67
C SER A 129 -17.53 23.46 -0.82
N ASN A 130 -18.43 22.89 -1.65
CA ASN A 130 -19.78 23.41 -1.80
C ASN A 130 -20.69 23.07 -0.60
N ILE A 131 -20.38 22.03 0.18
CA ILE A 131 -21.19 21.65 1.35
C ILE A 131 -20.95 22.61 2.52
N VAL A 132 -19.70 23.06 2.71
CA VAL A 132 -19.33 24.08 3.73
C VAL A 132 -19.92 25.45 3.40
N ARG A 133 -20.24 25.72 2.12
CA ARG A 133 -20.91 26.95 1.70
C ARG A 133 -22.41 26.94 1.99
N LEU A 134 -23.03 25.75 2.08
CA LEU A 134 -24.45 25.59 2.42
C LEU A 134 -24.71 25.78 3.92
N GLU A 135 -23.79 25.38 4.81
CA GLU A 135 -23.91 25.67 6.25
C GLU A 135 -23.73 27.16 6.58
N LYS A 136 -22.92 27.88 5.81
CA LYS A 136 -22.74 29.34 5.98
C LYS A 136 -23.86 30.17 5.36
N GLY A 137 -24.82 29.54 4.67
CA GLY A 137 -25.96 30.18 4.01
C GLY A 137 -27.29 30.01 4.75
N VAL A 138 -27.32 29.35 5.91
CA VAL A 138 -28.52 29.28 6.75
C VAL A 138 -28.53 30.51 7.68
N PRO A 139 -29.45 31.46 7.50
CA PRO A 139 -29.59 32.59 8.41
C PRO A 139 -29.94 32.09 9.83
N LYS A 140 -29.39 32.78 10.84
CA LYS A 140 -29.49 32.47 12.27
C LYS A 140 -30.91 32.17 12.75
#